data_AF-K1UQP0-F1
#
_entry.id   AF-K1UQP0-F1
#
_cell.length_a   1.000
_cell.length_b   1.000
_cell.length_c   1.000
_cell.angle_alpha   90.00
_cell.angle_beta   90.00
_cell.angle_gamma   90.00
#
_symmetry.space_group_name_H-M   'P 1'
#
loop_
_entity.id
_entity.type
_entity.pdbx_description
1 polymer ?
#
loop_
_entity_poly.entity_id
_entity_poly.type
_entity_poly.pdbx_seq_one_letter_code
_entity_poly.pdbx_strand_id
1 'polypeptide(L)'
;EEFAVKVKDIPFSTPSMKFYCNVYGNELTDFSDMPAYLAKHICSPVRFTSELDVISKDGYDTYIELGPGKVLTGLVKKTLDGVTAVNVENIDSLEKAAAL
;
A
#
# COMPACT_ATOMS: atom_id res chain seq x y z
N GLU A 1 20.22 -10.29 3.80
CA GLU A 1 20.49 -10.81 5.15
C GLU A 1 20.67 -9.70 6.19
N GLU A 2 21.52 -8.71 5.95
CA GLU A 2 21.73 -7.59 6.89
C GLU A 2 20.43 -6.88 7.30
N PHE A 3 19.54 -6.59 6.33
CA PHE A 3 18.26 -5.94 6.61
C PHE A 3 17.38 -6.74 7.58
N ALA A 4 17.20 -8.04 7.34
CA ALA A 4 16.39 -8.91 8.21
C ALA A 4 16.91 -8.90 9.65
N VAL A 5 18.23 -8.96 9.84
CA VAL A 5 18.86 -8.91 11.16
C VAL A 5 18.60 -7.59 11.86
N LYS A 6 18.59 -6.46 11.14
CA LYS A 6 18.33 -5.14 11.71
C LYS A 6 16.89 -4.93 12.15
N VAL A 7 15.93 -5.58 11.49
CA VAL A 7 14.50 -5.41 11.79
C VAL A 7 13.92 -6.53 12.65
N LYS A 8 14.70 -7.58 12.98
CA LYS A 8 14.22 -8.76 13.71
C LYS A 8 13.61 -8.46 15.08
N ASP A 9 14.13 -7.44 15.76
CA ASP A 9 13.75 -7.09 17.13
C ASP A 9 12.64 -6.01 17.17
N ILE A 10 12.16 -5.57 16.00
CA ILE A 10 11.03 -4.65 15.89
C ILE A 10 9.74 -5.46 16.17
N PRO A 11 8.86 -5.01 17.08
CA PRO A 11 7.59 -5.68 17.29
C PRO A 11 6.67 -5.46 16.09
N PHE A 12 6.12 -6.55 15.55
CA PHE A 12 5.11 -6.52 14.50
C PHE A 12 3.78 -7.04 15.06
N SER A 13 2.68 -6.52 14.53
CA SER A 13 1.32 -6.95 14.90
C SER A 13 0.48 -7.07 13.66
N THR A 14 -0.48 -7.99 13.68
CA THR A 14 -1.44 -8.15 12.59
C THR A 14 -2.26 -6.87 12.43
N PRO A 15 -2.39 -6.32 11.21
CA PRO A 15 -3.19 -5.13 10.99
C PRO A 15 -4.68 -5.39 11.24
N SER A 16 -5.41 -4.35 11.67
CA SER A 16 -6.86 -4.40 11.86
C SER A 16 -7.65 -4.24 10.54
N MET A 17 -6.95 -4.07 9.43
CA MET A 17 -7.49 -3.89 8.09
C MET A 17 -6.73 -4.80 7.13
N LYS A 18 -7.32 -5.07 5.97
CA LYS A 18 -6.64 -5.79 4.89
C LYS A 18 -5.35 -5.07 4.51
N PHE A 19 -4.30 -5.84 4.25
CA PHE A 19 -3.00 -5.33 3.85
C PHE A 19 -2.61 -5.97 2.53
N TYR A 20 -2.34 -5.16 1.51
CA TYR A 20 -1.90 -5.64 0.19
C TYR A 20 -0.39 -5.49 0.06
N CYS A 21 0.25 -6.40 -0.67
CA CYS A 21 1.71 -6.51 -0.66
C CYS A 21 2.35 -6.66 -2.04
N ASN A 22 3.46 -5.91 -2.23
CA ASN A 22 4.01 -5.67 -3.56
C ASN A 22 4.70 -6.90 -4.13
N VAL A 23 5.16 -7.77 -3.23
CA VAL A 23 5.87 -9.00 -3.56
C VAL A 23 4.95 -9.96 -4.32
N TYR A 24 3.70 -10.07 -3.88
CA TYR A 24 2.73 -11.03 -4.42
C TYR A 24 1.69 -10.36 -5.31
N GLY A 25 1.46 -9.05 -5.16
CA GLY A 25 0.41 -8.33 -5.87
C GLY A 25 -0.99 -8.70 -5.39
N ASN A 26 -1.13 -9.10 -4.13
CA ASN A 26 -2.38 -9.56 -3.51
C ASN A 26 -2.41 -9.22 -2.00
N GLU A 27 -3.48 -9.61 -1.33
CA GLU A 27 -3.61 -9.50 0.13
C GLU A 27 -2.58 -10.39 0.85
N LEU A 28 -1.83 -9.79 1.78
CA LEU A 28 -0.97 -10.48 2.72
C LEU A 28 -1.78 -10.86 3.96
N THR A 29 -1.87 -12.16 4.23
CA THR A 29 -2.63 -12.69 5.38
C THR A 29 -1.75 -13.31 6.46
N ASP A 30 -0.49 -13.59 6.14
CA ASP A 30 0.50 -14.14 7.08
C ASP A 30 1.52 -13.07 7.48
N PHE A 31 1.52 -12.73 8.76
CA PHE A 31 2.41 -11.76 9.39
C PHE A 31 3.36 -12.42 10.41
N SER A 32 3.48 -13.75 10.39
CA SER A 32 4.27 -14.50 11.38
C SER A 32 5.78 -14.24 11.31
N ASP A 33 6.31 -13.91 10.12
CA ASP A 33 7.73 -13.60 9.88
C ASP A 33 7.91 -12.33 9.04
N MET A 34 7.59 -11.18 9.64
CA MET A 34 7.74 -9.87 9.01
C MET A 34 9.19 -9.51 8.65
N PRO A 35 10.22 -9.82 9.46
CA PRO A 35 11.61 -9.60 9.08
C PRO A 35 12.01 -10.29 7.77
N ALA A 36 11.62 -11.56 7.59
CA ALA A 36 11.86 -12.28 6.34
C ALA A 36 11.06 -11.70 5.18
N TYR A 37 9.79 -11.36 5.40
CA TYR A 37 8.95 -10.72 4.39
C TYR A 37 9.55 -9.39 3.90
N LEU A 38 9.95 -8.49 4.80
CA LEU A 38 10.52 -7.19 4.43
C LEU A 38 11.86 -7.32 3.71
N ALA A 39 12.70 -8.29 4.13
CA ALA A 39 13.95 -8.59 3.44
C ALA A 39 13.73 -9.16 2.03
N LYS A 40 12.64 -9.92 1.82
CA LYS A 40 12.22 -10.35 0.49
C LYS A 40 11.70 -9.16 -0.32
N HIS A 41 10.90 -8.28 0.29
CA HIS A 41 10.27 -7.14 -0.37
C HIS A 41 11.30 -6.17 -0.97
N ILE A 42 12.33 -5.79 -0.23
CA ILE A 42 13.37 -4.87 -0.73
C ILE A 42 14.14 -5.42 -1.95
N CYS A 43 14.15 -6.73 -2.15
CA CYS A 43 14.81 -7.40 -3.27
C CYS A 43 13.84 -7.90 -4.36
N SER A 44 12.53 -7.67 -4.20
CA SER A 44 11.49 -8.17 -5.11
C SER A 44 10.94 -7.06 -6.01
N PRO A 45 10.44 -7.40 -7.21
CA PRO A 45 9.70 -6.45 -8.03
C PRO A 45 8.48 -5.88 -7.30
N VAL A 46 8.13 -4.64 -7.61
CA VAL A 46 6.94 -3.96 -7.10
C VAL A 46 5.76 -4.25 -8.03
N ARG A 47 4.81 -5.09 -7.60
CA ARG A 47 3.62 -5.48 -8.38
C ARG A 47 2.42 -4.56 -8.11
N PHE A 48 2.64 -3.25 -8.14
CA PHE A 48 1.63 -2.25 -7.76
C PHE A 48 0.34 -2.34 -8.59
N THR A 49 0.42 -2.53 -9.90
CA THR A 49 -0.78 -2.66 -10.75
C THR A 49 -1.58 -3.93 -10.46
N SER A 50 -0.91 -5.02 -10.08
CA SER A 50 -1.58 -6.25 -9.63
C SER A 50 -2.29 -6.05 -8.30
N GLU A 51 -1.66 -5.34 -7.34
CA GLU A 51 -2.34 -4.98 -6.09
C GLU A 51 -3.60 -4.15 -6.35
N LEU A 52 -3.52 -3.13 -7.21
CA LEU A 52 -4.66 -2.27 -7.53
C LEU A 52 -5.83 -3.06 -8.15
N ASP A 53 -5.55 -4.04 -9.01
CA ASP A 53 -6.58 -4.91 -9.59
C ASP A 53 -7.27 -5.77 -8.50
N VAL A 54 -6.51 -6.30 -7.53
CA VAL A 54 -7.09 -7.05 -6.40
C VAL A 54 -7.88 -6.14 -5.47
N ILE A 55 -7.35 -4.96 -5.13
CA ILE A 55 -8.03 -3.96 -4.29
C ILE A 55 -9.36 -3.54 -4.94
N SER A 56 -9.36 -3.28 -6.25
CA SER A 56 -10.58 -2.93 -6.98
C SER A 56 -11.59 -4.07 -7.00
N LYS A 57 -11.15 -5.33 -7.18
CA LYS A 57 -12.03 -6.52 -7.11
C LYS A 57 -12.63 -6.75 -5.73
N ASP A 58 -11.93 -6.33 -4.68
CA ASP A 58 -12.43 -6.34 -3.30
C ASP A 58 -13.47 -5.23 -3.04
N GLY A 59 -13.76 -4.39 -4.03
CA GLY A 59 -14.84 -3.40 -4.00
C GLY A 59 -14.40 -1.99 -3.59
N TYR A 60 -13.11 -1.73 -3.45
CA TYR A 60 -12.61 -0.39 -3.14
C TYR A 60 -12.57 0.50 -4.40
N ASP A 61 -13.26 1.64 -4.33
CA ASP A 61 -13.38 2.62 -5.42
C ASP A 61 -12.69 3.97 -5.13
N THR A 62 -12.26 4.17 -3.88
CA THR A 62 -11.70 5.43 -3.39
C THR A 62 -10.31 5.21 -2.81
N TYR A 63 -9.32 5.90 -3.35
CA TYR A 63 -7.90 5.74 -3.05
C TYR A 63 -7.32 7.04 -2.51
N ILE A 64 -6.69 6.99 -1.33
CA ILE A 64 -6.12 8.16 -0.66
C ILE A 64 -4.60 7.95 -0.53
N GLU A 65 -3.80 8.72 -1.27
CA GLU A 65 -2.34 8.75 -1.15
C GLU A 65 -1.94 9.62 0.04
N LEU A 66 -1.27 9.05 1.04
CA LEU A 66 -0.78 9.79 2.20
C LEU A 66 0.72 10.08 2.05
N GLY A 67 1.09 11.35 1.96
CA GLY A 67 2.48 11.78 1.82
C GLY A 67 2.68 12.85 0.73
N PRO A 68 3.91 13.35 0.58
CA PRO A 68 4.22 14.44 -0.34
C PRO A 68 4.06 14.03 -1.80
N GLY A 69 3.48 14.93 -2.61
CA GLY A 69 3.25 14.70 -4.02
C GLY A 69 2.01 13.86 -4.34
N LYS A 70 1.91 13.40 -5.59
CA LYS A 70 0.70 12.79 -6.16
C LYS A 70 0.99 11.63 -7.13
N VAL A 71 2.11 10.94 -6.92
CA VAL A 71 2.60 9.94 -7.87
C VAL A 71 1.66 8.73 -7.85
N LEU A 72 1.33 8.21 -6.68
CA LEU A 72 0.45 7.04 -6.56
C LEU A 72 -0.96 7.38 -7.04
N THR A 73 -1.47 8.57 -6.73
CA THR A 73 -2.75 9.09 -7.25
C THR A 73 -2.77 9.06 -8.78
N GLY A 74 -1.68 9.52 -9.41
CA GLY A 74 -1.54 9.48 -10.87
C GLY A 74 -1.46 8.07 -11.43
N LEU A 75 -0.76 7.15 -10.74
CA LEU A 75 -0.67 5.75 -11.14
C LEU A 75 -2.00 5.01 -11.00
N VAL A 76 -2.76 5.25 -9.93
CA VAL A 76 -4.11 4.72 -9.73
C VAL A 76 -5.02 5.12 -10.89
N LYS A 77 -5.10 6.43 -11.19
CA LYS A 77 -5.94 6.95 -12.29
C LYS A 77 -5.54 6.46 -13.69
N LYS A 78 -4.30 6.00 -13.87
CA LYS A 78 -3.83 5.39 -15.12
C LYS A 78 -4.09 3.89 -15.20
N THR A 79 -4.27 3.25 -14.04
CA THR A 79 -4.41 1.78 -13.93
C THR A 79 -5.88 1.38 -13.86
N LEU A 80 -6.71 2.17 -13.18
CA LEU A 80 -8.11 1.89 -12.91
C LEU A 80 -9.00 3.00 -13.46
N ASP A 81 -10.07 2.60 -14.15
CA ASP A 81 -11.07 3.52 -14.68
C ASP A 81 -12.21 3.76 -13.68
N GLY A 82 -12.75 4.99 -13.66
CA GLY A 82 -13.94 5.32 -12.88
C GLY A 82 -13.75 5.40 -11.36
N VAL A 83 -12.51 5.35 -10.86
CA VAL A 83 -12.21 5.43 -9.42
C VAL A 83 -11.96 6.86 -8.95
N THR A 84 -12.21 7.10 -7.66
CA THR A 84 -11.79 8.33 -6.96
C THR A 84 -10.37 8.16 -6.45
N ALA A 85 -9.47 9.09 -6.77
CA ALA A 85 -8.13 9.10 -6.18
C ALA A 85 -7.65 10.52 -5.87
N VAL A 86 -7.17 10.71 -4.64
CA VAL A 86 -6.71 11.99 -4.08
C VAL A 86 -5.42 11.82 -3.27
N ASN A 87 -4.66 12.89 -3.07
CA ASN A 87 -3.51 12.91 -2.16
C ASN A 87 -3.78 13.75 -0.91
N VAL A 88 -3.09 13.43 0.17
CA VAL A 88 -3.04 14.17 1.43
C VAL A 88 -1.58 14.38 1.80
N GLU A 89 -1.10 15.61 1.65
CA GLU A 89 0.27 16.03 2.00
C GLU A 89 0.33 17.17 3.03
N ASN A 90 -0.81 17.79 3.33
CA ASN A 90 -0.97 18.87 4.31
C ASN A 90 -2.45 18.99 4.76
N ILE A 91 -2.72 19.90 5.69
CA ILE A 91 -4.07 20.13 6.27
C ILE A 91 -5.09 20.48 5.18
N ASP A 92 -4.76 21.37 4.24
CA ASP A 92 -5.69 21.76 3.17
C ASP A 92 -6.10 20.57 2.28
N SER A 93 -5.15 19.70 1.95
CA SER A 93 -5.42 18.47 1.18
C SER A 93 -6.19 17.43 2.00
N LEU A 94 -5.97 17.36 3.32
CA LEU A 94 -6.71 16.51 4.23
C LEU A 94 -8.19 16.92 4.30
N GLU A 95 -8.47 18.21 4.46
CA GLU A 95 -9.85 18.73 4.51
C GLU A 95 -10.60 18.44 3.21
N LYS A 96 -9.94 18.56 2.07
CA LYS A 96 -10.51 18.20 0.76
C LYS A 96 -10.80 16.70 0.65
N ALA A 97 -9.89 15.85 1.11
CA ALA A 97 -10.08 14.40 1.08
C ALA A 97 -11.19 13.95 2.04
N ALA A 98 -11.34 14.60 3.20
CA ALA A 98 -12.39 14.31 4.19
C ALA A 98 -13.80 14.71 3.74
N ALA A 99 -13.92 15.51 2.68
CA ALA A 99 -15.20 15.96 2.12
C ALA A 99 -15.67 15.13 0.92
N LEU A 100 -14.94 14.06 0.56
CA LEU A 100 -15.36 13.05 -0.44
C LEU A 100 -16.52 12.21 0.09
#